data_AF-A0A7C0YT41-F1
#
_entry.id   AF-A0A7C0YT41-F1
#
_cell.length_a   1.000
_cell.length_b   1.000
_cell.length_c   1.000
_cell.angle_alpha   90.00
_cell.angle_beta   90.00
_cell.angle_gamma   90.00
#
_symmetry.space_group_name_H-M   'P 1'
#
loop_
_entity.id
_entity.type
_entity.pdbx_description
1 polymer ?
#
loop_
_entity_poly.entity_id
_entity_poly.type
_entity_poly.pdbx_seq_one_letter_code
_entity_poly.pdbx_strand_id
1 'polypeptide(L)' 'MREMYEVRLGDCPICGGKNTLKAINHIHEIPYFGKVMESTIICEKCGYRNADVMILEEKEPKLYSIKVE' A
#
# COMPACT_ATOMS: atom_id res chain seq x y z
N MET A 1 -14.91 -2.63 9.03
CA MET A 1 -14.70 -1.18 9.18
C MET A 1 -13.48 -0.86 8.33
N ARG A 2 -13.59 -0.01 7.30
CA ARG A 2 -12.44 0.29 6.41
C ARG A 2 -11.57 1.33 7.10
N GLU A 3 -10.40 0.91 7.57
CA GLU A 3 -9.41 1.81 8.16
C GLU A 3 -8.54 2.36 7.03
N MET A 4 -8.74 3.64 6.69
CA MET A 4 -7.94 4.37 5.71
C MET A 4 -7.29 5.57 6.39
N TYR A 5 -5.99 5.73 6.25
CA TYR A 5 -5.25 6.84 6.85
C TYR A 5 -4.17 7.39 5.92
N GLU A 6 -4.00 8.71 5.96
CA GLU A 6 -2.97 9.44 5.21
C GLU A 6 -1.78 9.75 6.12
N VAL A 7 -0.56 9.56 5.61
CA VAL A 7 0.70 9.88 6.30
C VAL A 7 1.58 10.73 5.40
N ARG A 8 2.14 11.83 5.95
CA ARG A 8 3.16 12.63 5.25
C ARG A 8 4.51 11.93 5.38
N LEU A 9 5.15 11.65 4.23
CA LEU A 9 6.44 10.95 4.18
C LEU A 9 7.64 11.90 4.06
N GLY A 10 7.40 13.15 3.63
CA GLY A 10 8.44 14.18 3.51
C GLY A 10 8.78 14.52 2.05
N ASP A 11 10.08 14.61 1.77
CA ASP A 11 10.60 15.14 0.50
C ASP A 11 10.56 14.10 -0.61
N CYS A 12 10.23 14.52 -1.83
CA CYS A 12 10.17 13.63 -2.98
C CYS A 12 11.57 13.33 -3.54
N PRO A 13 12.02 12.07 -3.58
CA PRO A 13 13.33 11.71 -4.13
C PRO A 13 13.38 11.83 -5.65
N ILE A 14 12.22 11.91 -6.33
CA ILE A 14 12.14 11.98 -7.79
C ILE A 14 12.28 13.41 -8.32
N CYS A 15 11.69 14.39 -7.63
CA CYS A 15 11.69 15.80 -8.09
C CYS A 15 12.28 16.80 -7.09
N GLY A 16 12.75 16.35 -5.92
CA GLY A 16 13.27 17.21 -4.86
C GLY A 16 12.22 18.11 -4.19
N GLY A 17 10.93 17.84 -4.39
CA GLY A 17 9.85 18.64 -3.80
C GLY A 17 9.77 18.46 -2.28
N LYS A 18 9.90 19.55 -1.51
CA LYS A 18 9.88 19.53 -0.04
C LYS A 18 8.50 19.23 0.54
N ASN A 19 8.40 18.24 1.43
CA ASN A 19 7.14 17.79 2.07
C ASN A 19 6.00 17.47 1.08
N THR A 20 6.35 17.02 -0.13
CA THR A 20 5.37 16.76 -1.20
C THR A 20 4.91 15.30 -1.26
N LEU A 21 5.57 14.39 -0.55
CA LEU A 21 5.15 12.98 -0.50
C LEU A 21 4.13 12.73 0.60
N LYS A 22 3.10 11.97 0.23
CA LYS A 22 2.16 11.36 1.16
C LYS A 22 1.92 9.90 0.81
N ALA A 23 1.60 9.09 1.81
CA ALA A 23 1.10 7.74 1.67
C ALA A 23 -0.38 7.70 2.06
N ILE A 24 -1.19 7.03 1.27
CA ILE A 24 -2.56 6.66 1.60
C ILE A 24 -2.53 5.16 1.87
N ASN A 25 -2.82 4.78 3.11
CA ASN A 25 -2.84 3.38 3.52
C ASN A 25 -4.28 2.96 3.73
N HIS A 26 -4.61 1.76 3.27
CA HIS A 26 -5.91 1.14 3.44
C HIS A 26 -5.72 -0.28 3.96
N ILE A 27 -6.30 -0.55 5.13
CA ILE A 27 -6.26 -1.87 5.73
C ILE A 27 -7.53 -2.62 5.33
N HIS A 28 -7.31 -3.77 4.69
CA HIS A 28 -8.33 -4.71 4.28
C HIS A 28 -8.28 -5.93 5.20
N GLU A 29 -9.43 -6.46 5.57
CA GLU A 29 -9.55 -7.77 6.17
C GLU A 29 -10.10 -8.73 5.11
N ILE A 30 -9.20 -9.49 4.47
CA ILE A 30 -9.53 -10.35 3.33
C ILE A 30 -9.80 -11.77 3.86
N PRO A 31 -10.94 -12.40 3.52
CA PRO A 31 -11.23 -13.77 3.92
C PRO A 31 -10.07 -14.71 3.58
N TYR A 32 -9.70 -15.60 4.50
CA TYR A 32 -8.59 -16.56 4.41
C TYR A 32 -7.17 -15.95 4.41
N PHE A 33 -6.99 -14.72 3.90
CA PHE A 33 -5.72 -14.01 3.84
C PHE A 33 -5.40 -13.20 5.11
N GLY A 34 -6.42 -12.73 5.83
CA GLY A 34 -6.25 -11.93 7.06
C GLY A 34 -6.11 -10.44 6.75
N LYS A 35 -5.47 -9.69 7.65
CA LYS A 35 -5.22 -8.26 7.47
C LYS A 35 -4.12 -7.99 6.45
N VAL A 36 -4.45 -7.16 5.47
CA VAL A 36 -3.58 -6.75 4.37
C VAL A 36 -3.63 -5.23 4.26
N MET A 37 -2.47 -4.59 4.17
CA MET A 37 -2.35 -3.16 3.98
C MET A 37 -1.99 -2.87 2.53
N GLU A 38 -2.86 -2.14 1.84
CA GLU A 38 -2.58 -1.51 0.56
C GLU A 38 -2.06 -0.10 0.83
N SER A 39 -0.89 0.25 0.28
CA SER A 39 -0.26 1.56 0.45
C SER A 39 -0.03 2.22 -0.89
N THR A 40 -0.48 3.46 -1.07
CA THR A 40 -0.20 4.27 -2.25
C THR A 40 0.57 5.53 -1.85
N ILE A 41 1.82 5.63 -2.30
CA ILE A 41 2.66 6.82 -2.18
C ILE A 41 2.40 7.74 -3.37
N ILE A 42 2.20 9.03 -3.12
CA ILE A 42 1.93 10.05 -4.14
C ILE A 42 2.76 11.30 -3.84
N CYS A 43 3.45 11.83 -4.85
CA CYS A 43 4.00 13.18 -4.83
C CYS A 43 2.98 14.16 -5.41
N GLU A 44 2.55 15.13 -4.61
CA GLU A 44 1.58 16.15 -5.02
C GLU A 44 2.16 17.18 -6.01
N LYS A 45 3.49 17.22 -6.19
CA LYS A 45 4.19 18.15 -7.09
C LYS A 45 4.47 17.57 -8.48
N CYS A 46 5.13 16.43 -8.57
CA CYS A 46 5.53 15.84 -9.86
C CYS A 46 4.62 14.68 -10.31
N GLY A 47 3.67 14.25 -9.49
CA GLY A 47 2.77 13.15 -9.82
C GLY A 47 3.40 11.75 -9.71
N TYR A 48 4.62 11.62 -9.18
CA TYR A 48 5.19 10.31 -8.84
C TYR A 48 4.20 9.50 -8.00
N ARG A 49 3.99 8.24 -8.37
CA ARG A 49 3.12 7.31 -7.67
C ARG A 49 3.78 5.95 -7.55
N ASN A 50 3.64 5.34 -6.38
CA ASN A 50 4.03 3.95 -6.14
C ASN A 50 2.93 3.29 -5.31
N ALA A 51 2.50 2.09 -5.70
CA ALA A 51 1.53 1.31 -4.95
C ALA A 51 2.18 0.00 -4.53
N ASP A 52 1.93 -0.41 -3.29
CA ASP A 52 2.46 -1.64 -2.72
C ASP A 52 1.43 -2.29 -1.79
N VAL A 53 1.58 -3.60 -1.55
CA VAL A 53 0.72 -4.39 -0.70
C VAL A 53 1.56 -5.16 0.31
N MET A 54 1.24 -5.00 1.59
CA MET A 54 1.92 -5.64 2.71
C MET A 54 0.95 -6.52 3.49
N ILE A 55 1.39 -7.73 3.83
CA ILE A 55 0.63 -8.61 4.73
C ILE A 55 0.94 -8.19 6.18
N LEU A 56 -0.11 -7.94 6.98
CA LEU A 56 0.04 -7.52 8.38
C LEU A 56 0.04 -8.69 9.36
N GLU A 57 -0.21 -9.90 8.87
CA GLU A 57 -0.26 -11.14 9.65
C GLU A 57 0.75 -12.16 9.11
N GLU A 58 1.48 -12.80 10.00
CA GLU A 58 2.34 -13.92 9.63
C GLU A 58 1.51 -15.18 9.43
N LYS A 59 1.73 -15.86 8.29
CA LYS A 59 1.10 -17.14 7.93
C LYS A 59 2.12 -18.02 7.23
N GLU A 60 1.89 -19.32 7.23
CA GLU A 60 2.75 -20.25 6.48
C GLU A 60 2.75 -19.92 4.98
N PRO A 61 3.88 -20.08 4.28
CA PRO A 61 3.96 -19.90 2.83
C PRO A 61 2.99 -20.84 2.10
N LYS A 62 2.24 -20.30 1.13
CA LYS A 62 1.24 -21.07 0.36
C LYS A 62 1.43 -20.87 -1.14
N LEU A 63 1.25 -21.97 -1.88
CA LEU A 63 1.12 -21.98 -3.33
C LEU A 63 -0.33 -22.33 -3.68
N TYR A 64 -0.99 -21.47 -4.45
CA TYR A 64 -2.33 -21.74 -4.97
C TYR A 64 -2.25 -22.07 -6.46
N SER A 65 -2.95 -23.11 -6.90
CA SER A 65 -3.09 -23.47 -8.32
C SER A 65 -4.56 -23.67 -8.64
N ILE A 66 -5.04 -23.00 -9.68
CA ILE A 66 -6.43 -23.09 -10.13
C ILE A 66 -6.47 -23.43 -11.61
N LYS A 67 -7.35 -24.36 -11.99
CA LYS A 67 -7.62 -24.67 -13.39
C LYS A 67 -8.75 -23.77 -13.86
N VAL A 68 -8.52 -23.03 -14.95
CA VAL A 68 -9.55 -22.20 -15.59
C VAL A 68 -10.24 -23.06 -16.65
N GLU A 69 -11.58 -23.01 -16.68
CA GLU A 69 -12.44 -23.66 -17.68
C GLU A 69 -12.97 -22.65 -18.71
#